data_AF-A0A1Y5EEM6-F1
#
_entry.id   AF-A0A1Y5EEM6-F1
#
_cell.length_a   1.000
_cell.length_b   1.000
_cell.length_c   1.000
_cell.angle_alpha   90.00
_cell.angle_beta   90.00
_cell.angle_gamma   90.00
#
_symmetry.space_group_name_H-M   'P 1'
#
loop_
_entity.id
_entity.type
_entity.pdbx_description
1 polymer ?
#
loop_
_entity_poly.entity_id
_entity_poly.type
_entity_poly.pdbx_seq_one_letter_code
_entity_poly.pdbx_strand_id
1 'polypeptide(L)'
;MRSTLKARILFVLLLSQLTFSINANATQTFEQAYAPIDVSGITIFIPIELIPDSAEYLTIKNTNNQSLLEWNALQGATNYILEHKVNGTWIILDDNVQSNSYTASIYDGPEFRVSSCHQYGCSASQSINNWANVVLQIRSFQATDYQISGNDTVEISWDILGASKVQLQSNKGHNYDNLSPRSSKRVSTNDLTTFTLTASGFGSQISQKLSIIKPVPKPEVIIPQSSIYLQPLYDLGLEPIERSLLVGKNNHNYVADLQKKLHRVSDTGQIIWTRDLPGLIANQPAYLTDANGEAFLFFALSKSNLIDTNVAGQFCRLKVDNQDFSCFNLTNNAIAGPTVYIEHGIITSNPRLFLIDVKGLLHEFLPFEKESLQLIGSQQLLQNQSPIRVLTTPQVNPFTKQFIVRTEHNDFLAYPVPTSESFINQSISAISNVFSSEAAQANEQPVQTNAVWSRKLN
;
A
#
# COMPACT_ATOMS: atom_id res chain seq x y z
N MET A 1 15.77 96.27 -50.25
CA MET A 1 16.66 95.29 -49.58
C MET A 1 15.84 94.54 -48.53
N ARG A 2 15.93 93.20 -48.49
CA ARG A 2 15.27 92.23 -47.58
C ARG A 2 15.59 92.56 -46.08
N SER A 3 14.92 92.13 -45.01
CA SER A 3 14.03 90.99 -44.69
C SER A 3 13.28 91.17 -43.34
N THR A 4 12.04 90.64 -43.26
CA THR A 4 11.31 89.94 -42.15
C THR A 4 11.77 90.07 -40.67
N LEU A 5 10.83 90.24 -39.70
CA LEU A 5 10.07 89.18 -39.00
C LEU A 5 9.25 89.72 -37.78
N LYS A 6 7.95 89.34 -37.75
CA LYS A 6 6.94 89.11 -36.66
C LYS A 6 7.38 89.17 -35.18
N ALA A 7 6.54 89.31 -34.14
CA ALA A 7 5.15 89.73 -33.86
C ALA A 7 4.89 89.48 -32.34
N ARG A 8 4.07 90.33 -31.70
CA ARG A 8 3.20 90.11 -30.52
C ARG A 8 3.82 89.77 -29.13
N ILE A 9 3.70 90.72 -28.19
CA ILE A 9 3.53 90.49 -26.75
C ILE A 9 2.55 91.55 -26.22
N LEU A 10 1.31 91.16 -25.89
CA LEU A 10 0.44 91.87 -24.95
C LEU A 10 -0.80 90.99 -24.66
N PHE A 11 -0.93 90.47 -23.44
CA PHE A 11 -2.05 90.72 -22.52
C PHE A 11 -2.01 89.69 -21.38
N VAL A 12 -1.79 90.21 -20.17
CA VAL A 12 -1.76 89.52 -18.88
C VAL A 12 -2.81 90.24 -18.03
N LEU A 13 -3.84 89.53 -17.55
CA LEU A 13 -4.38 89.57 -16.16
C LEU A 13 -5.86 89.11 -16.05
N LEU A 14 -6.03 88.24 -15.04
CA LEU A 14 -7.20 87.97 -14.21
C LEU A 14 -8.43 87.27 -14.81
N LEU A 15 -8.55 85.97 -14.53
CA LEU A 15 -9.75 85.46 -13.86
C LEU A 15 -9.38 84.38 -12.84
N SER A 16 -9.88 84.58 -11.64
CA SER A 16 -9.60 83.89 -10.40
C SER A 16 -10.42 82.61 -10.23
N GLN A 17 -9.82 81.62 -9.56
CA GLN A 17 -10.43 80.77 -8.53
C GLN A 17 -11.70 79.98 -8.92
N LEU A 18 -11.48 78.76 -9.42
CA LEU A 18 -12.37 77.62 -9.20
C LEU A 18 -11.58 76.32 -9.46
N THR A 19 -10.73 75.95 -8.52
CA THR A 19 -10.23 74.57 -8.45
C THR A 19 -11.32 73.72 -7.83
N PHE A 20 -12.17 73.13 -8.66
CA PHE A 20 -12.86 71.91 -8.28
C PHE A 20 -11.78 70.85 -8.10
N SER A 21 -11.45 70.49 -6.86
CA SER A 21 -10.75 69.25 -6.57
C SER A 21 -11.73 68.12 -6.87
N ILE A 22 -11.70 67.65 -8.12
CA ILE A 22 -12.29 66.37 -8.47
C ILE A 22 -11.40 65.35 -7.75
N ASN A 23 -11.93 64.66 -6.74
CA ASN A 23 -11.30 63.46 -6.22
C ASN A 23 -11.22 62.49 -7.40
N ALA A 24 -10.05 62.43 -8.03
CA ALA A 24 -9.72 61.37 -8.96
C ALA A 24 -9.65 60.10 -8.12
N ASN A 25 -10.76 59.37 -8.04
CA ASN A 25 -10.70 57.95 -7.69
C ASN A 25 -9.73 57.34 -8.69
N ALA A 26 -8.56 56.92 -8.22
CA ALA A 26 -7.61 56.19 -9.03
C ALA A 26 -8.33 54.94 -9.55
N THR A 27 -8.79 54.97 -10.80
CA THR A 27 -9.29 53.79 -11.48
C THR A 27 -8.09 52.89 -11.71
N GLN A 28 -7.97 51.84 -10.90
CA GLN A 28 -6.98 50.80 -11.13
C GLN A 28 -7.17 50.26 -12.55
N THR A 29 -6.11 50.29 -13.34
CA THR A 29 -6.09 49.77 -14.71
C THR A 29 -5.56 48.35 -14.68
N PHE A 30 -6.38 47.38 -15.08
CA PHE A 30 -5.97 45.99 -15.19
C PHE A 30 -5.43 45.70 -16.60
N GLU A 31 -4.45 44.80 -16.68
CA GLU A 31 -3.99 44.25 -17.95
C GLU A 31 -5.01 43.21 -18.48
N GLN A 32 -5.07 43.02 -19.80
CA GLN A 32 -5.87 41.96 -20.41
C GLN A 32 -5.03 40.68 -20.53
N ALA A 33 -5.52 39.57 -19.96
CA ALA A 33 -4.92 38.25 -20.15
C ALA A 33 -5.36 37.62 -21.48
N TYR A 34 -4.48 36.83 -22.10
CA TYR A 34 -4.72 36.13 -23.38
C TYR A 34 -4.27 34.67 -23.33
N ALA A 35 -5.05 33.78 -23.96
CA ALA A 35 -4.69 32.37 -24.17
C ALA A 35 -4.43 32.07 -25.65
N PRO A 36 -3.35 31.35 -26.01
CA PRO A 36 -3.09 30.93 -27.38
C PRO A 36 -3.99 29.75 -27.77
N ILE A 37 -4.55 29.79 -28.98
CA ILE A 37 -5.27 28.69 -29.63
C ILE A 37 -4.60 28.42 -30.97
N ASP A 38 -4.11 27.19 -31.16
CA ASP A 38 -3.54 26.75 -32.43
C ASP A 38 -4.59 26.03 -33.28
N VAL A 39 -4.92 26.60 -34.43
CA VAL A 39 -5.79 25.96 -35.43
C VAL A 39 -5.04 25.90 -36.76
N SER A 40 -4.71 24.69 -37.20
CA SER A 40 -4.03 24.43 -38.47
C SER A 40 -2.72 25.21 -38.66
N GLY A 41 -1.95 25.39 -37.59
CA GLY A 41 -0.66 26.10 -37.63
C GLY A 41 -0.74 27.62 -37.51
N ILE A 42 -1.93 28.17 -37.22
CA ILE A 42 -2.13 29.59 -36.88
C ILE A 42 -2.43 29.68 -35.38
N THR A 43 -1.64 30.48 -34.66
CA THR A 43 -1.89 30.82 -33.25
C THR A 43 -2.75 32.08 -33.16
N ILE A 44 -3.92 31.96 -32.53
CA ILE A 44 -4.85 33.06 -32.23
C ILE A 44 -4.83 33.30 -30.73
N PHE A 45 -4.68 34.55 -30.30
CA PHE A 45 -4.77 34.91 -28.87
C PHE A 45 -6.19 35.38 -28.56
N ILE A 46 -6.91 34.62 -27.75
CA ILE A 46 -8.24 35.02 -27.27
C ILE A 46 -8.12 35.66 -25.89
N PRO A 47 -8.86 36.75 -25.60
CA PRO A 47 -8.90 37.32 -24.27
C PRO A 47 -9.51 36.32 -23.30
N ILE A 48 -8.89 36.18 -22.14
CA ILE A 48 -9.40 35.35 -21.04
C ILE A 48 -9.55 36.20 -19.78
N GLU A 49 -10.47 35.80 -18.92
CA GLU A 49 -10.61 36.36 -17.59
C GLU A 49 -9.73 35.55 -16.63
N LEU A 50 -8.69 36.18 -16.11
CA LEU A 50 -7.75 35.56 -15.17
C LEU A 50 -7.73 36.36 -13.87
N ILE A 51 -8.77 36.20 -13.08
CA ILE A 51 -8.89 36.81 -11.75
C ILE A 51 -8.61 35.79 -10.66
N PRO A 52 -8.04 36.19 -9.51
CA PRO A 52 -7.90 35.30 -8.36
C PRO A 52 -9.25 34.82 -7.83
N ASP A 53 -9.24 33.75 -7.04
CA ASP A 53 -10.41 33.36 -6.26
C ASP A 53 -10.72 34.43 -5.19
N SER A 54 -11.97 34.48 -4.71
CA SER A 54 -12.36 35.31 -3.57
C SER A 54 -11.91 34.67 -2.27
N ALA A 55 -11.39 35.47 -1.32
CA ALA A 55 -11.06 34.99 0.01
C ALA A 55 -12.25 34.23 0.61
N GLU A 56 -12.00 33.06 1.20
CA GLU A 56 -13.07 32.23 1.76
C GLU A 56 -13.43 32.73 3.16
N TYR A 57 -12.44 33.28 3.89
CA TYR A 57 -12.63 33.82 5.22
C TYR A 57 -11.91 35.15 5.42
N LEU A 58 -12.61 36.06 6.09
CA LEU A 58 -12.05 37.27 6.68
C LEU A 58 -12.36 37.24 8.18
N THR A 59 -11.32 37.14 8.99
CA THR A 59 -11.40 37.04 10.43
C THR A 59 -11.03 38.36 11.08
N ILE A 60 -11.87 38.84 12.00
CA ILE A 60 -11.57 40.02 12.82
C ILE A 60 -11.32 39.62 14.28
N LYS A 61 -10.34 40.28 14.91
CA LYS A 61 -10.12 40.27 16.35
C LYS A 61 -9.95 41.70 16.85
N ASN A 62 -10.89 42.13 17.67
CA ASN A 62 -10.80 43.45 18.31
C ASN A 62 -9.92 43.38 19.56
N THR A 63 -9.06 44.37 19.69
CA THR A 63 -8.31 44.68 20.91
C THR A 63 -8.81 46.02 21.45
N ASN A 64 -8.21 46.53 22.53
CA ASN A 64 -8.67 47.77 23.15
C ASN A 64 -8.69 48.97 22.17
N ASN A 65 -7.73 49.06 21.25
CA ASN A 65 -7.57 50.21 20.36
C ASN A 65 -7.47 49.87 18.86
N GLN A 66 -7.46 48.58 18.49
CA GLN A 66 -7.22 48.15 17.11
C GLN A 66 -8.12 46.97 16.73
N SER A 67 -8.47 46.91 15.45
CA SER A 67 -9.08 45.75 14.81
C SER A 67 -8.01 45.03 14.00
N LEU A 68 -7.66 43.82 14.44
CA LEU A 68 -6.74 42.94 13.73
C LEU A 68 -7.56 42.12 12.73
N LEU A 69 -7.12 42.10 11.48
CA LEU A 69 -7.77 41.40 10.38
C LEU A 69 -6.80 40.36 9.83
N GLU A 70 -7.29 39.14 9.62
CA GLU A 70 -6.54 38.06 8.95
C GLU A 70 -7.46 37.32 7.98
N TRP A 71 -6.94 36.98 6.80
CA TRP A 71 -7.69 36.23 5.77
C TRP A 71 -6.82 35.13 5.17
N ASN A 72 -7.47 34.15 4.53
CA ASN A 72 -6.74 33.06 3.90
C ASN A 72 -6.02 33.52 2.62
N ALA A 73 -4.79 33.02 2.43
CA ALA A 73 -4.01 33.26 1.22
C ALA A 73 -4.53 32.42 0.06
N LEU A 74 -4.67 33.05 -1.10
CA LEU A 74 -5.18 32.38 -2.30
C LEU A 74 -4.12 32.29 -3.39
N GLN A 75 -4.18 31.19 -4.15
CA GLN A 75 -3.27 30.94 -5.25
C GLN A 75 -3.55 31.97 -6.36
N GLY A 76 -2.51 32.69 -6.79
CA GLY A 76 -2.61 33.69 -7.85
C GLY A 76 -2.90 35.12 -7.40
N ALA A 77 -3.11 35.39 -6.11
CA ALA A 77 -3.20 36.77 -5.61
C ALA A 77 -1.80 37.37 -5.38
N THR A 78 -1.54 38.56 -5.91
CA THR A 78 -0.28 39.32 -5.68
C THR A 78 -0.42 40.37 -4.58
N ASN A 79 -1.63 40.87 -4.37
CA ASN A 79 -1.97 41.89 -3.37
C ASN A 79 -3.45 41.77 -3.00
N TYR A 80 -3.84 42.48 -1.94
CA TYR A 80 -5.22 42.55 -1.48
C TYR A 80 -5.66 44.01 -1.32
N ILE A 81 -6.93 44.26 -1.64
CA ILE A 81 -7.60 45.53 -1.37
C ILE A 81 -8.47 45.34 -0.13
N LEU A 82 -8.26 46.20 0.86
CA LEU A 82 -9.05 46.24 2.08
C LEU A 82 -9.94 47.48 2.08
N GLU A 83 -11.21 47.28 2.37
CA GLU A 83 -12.20 48.34 2.46
C GLU A 83 -12.92 48.28 3.80
N HIS A 84 -13.33 49.44 4.31
CA HIS A 84 -14.22 49.56 5.46
C HIS A 84 -15.44 50.40 5.11
N LYS A 85 -16.53 50.18 5.83
CA LYS A 85 -17.79 50.88 5.55
C LYS A 85 -17.94 52.09 6.46
N VAL A 86 -18.08 53.27 5.84
CA VAL A 86 -18.35 54.54 6.53
C VAL A 86 -19.64 55.13 6.02
N ASN A 87 -20.59 55.39 6.92
CA ASN A 87 -21.89 56.00 6.60
C ASN A 87 -22.62 55.27 5.46
N GLY A 88 -22.52 53.94 5.42
CA GLY A 88 -23.17 53.11 4.40
C GLY A 88 -22.38 52.92 3.09
N THR A 89 -21.24 53.59 2.93
CA THR A 89 -20.40 53.52 1.73
C THR A 89 -19.09 52.81 2.03
N TRP A 90 -18.66 51.91 1.15
CA TRP A 90 -17.35 51.27 1.24
C TRP A 90 -16.26 52.26 0.81
N ILE A 91 -15.24 52.42 1.64
CA ILE A 91 -14.06 53.21 1.35
C ILE A 91 -12.81 52.35 1.49
N ILE A 92 -11.83 52.57 0.61
CA ILE A 92 -10.56 51.85 0.60
C ILE A 92 -9.71 52.29 1.79
N LEU A 93 -9.22 51.33 2.57
CA LEU A 93 -8.20 51.54 3.60
C LEU A 93 -6.80 51.43 3.01
N ASP A 94 -6.60 50.38 2.22
CA ASP A 94 -5.33 50.05 1.59
C ASP A 94 -5.64 49.21 0.34
N ASP A 95 -5.04 49.55 -0.79
CA ASP A 95 -5.25 48.88 -2.07
C ASP A 95 -4.06 48.00 -2.50
N ASN A 96 -3.04 47.88 -1.66
CA ASN A 96 -1.82 47.12 -1.95
C ASN A 96 -1.28 46.36 -0.74
N VAL A 97 -2.15 45.67 -0.01
CA VAL A 97 -1.72 44.81 1.09
C VAL A 97 -1.04 43.56 0.52
N GLN A 98 0.25 43.37 0.78
CA GLN A 98 1.02 42.21 0.28
C GLN A 98 1.03 41.01 1.25
N SER A 99 0.46 41.19 2.44
CA SER A 99 0.37 40.16 3.47
C SER A 99 -1.08 39.65 3.62
N ASN A 100 -1.27 38.64 4.46
CA ASN A 100 -2.60 38.09 4.78
C ASN A 100 -3.19 38.63 6.08
N SER A 101 -2.68 39.78 6.51
CA SER A 101 -3.08 40.44 7.75
C SER A 101 -3.10 41.94 7.59
N TYR A 102 -3.95 42.62 8.36
CA TYR A 102 -3.99 44.07 8.43
C TYR A 102 -4.38 44.52 9.84
N THR A 103 -3.89 45.70 10.24
CA THR A 103 -4.27 46.32 11.52
C THR A 103 -4.99 47.63 11.22
N ALA A 104 -6.29 47.65 11.48
CA ALA A 104 -7.13 48.84 11.36
C ALA A 104 -7.35 49.51 12.72
N SER A 105 -7.80 50.76 12.70
CA SER A 105 -8.20 51.47 13.91
C SER A 105 -9.53 50.89 14.41
N ILE A 106 -9.69 50.71 15.73
CA ILE A 106 -10.97 50.25 16.29
C ILE A 106 -12.12 51.23 15.98
N TYR A 107 -11.80 52.50 15.70
CA TYR A 107 -12.75 53.54 15.36
C TYR A 107 -13.30 53.44 13.93
N ASP A 108 -12.70 52.59 13.08
CA ASP A 108 -13.17 52.34 11.72
C ASP A 108 -14.44 51.45 11.70
N GLY A 109 -14.86 50.95 12.86
CA GLY A 109 -16.03 50.10 13.02
C GLY A 109 -15.76 48.63 12.65
N PRO A 110 -16.76 47.74 12.69
CA PRO A 110 -16.58 46.31 12.45
C PRO A 110 -16.82 45.87 11.01
N GLU A 111 -17.22 46.76 10.10
CA GLU A 111 -17.60 46.41 8.74
C GLU A 111 -16.40 46.53 7.79
N PHE A 112 -15.69 45.42 7.61
CA PHE A 112 -14.56 45.29 6.67
C PHE A 112 -14.83 44.24 5.60
N ARG A 113 -14.23 44.44 4.43
CA ARG A 113 -14.15 43.43 3.36
C ARG A 113 -12.80 43.44 2.67
N VAL A 114 -12.40 42.28 2.16
CA VAL A 114 -11.12 42.10 1.46
C VAL A 114 -11.36 41.52 0.07
N SER A 115 -10.63 42.02 -0.92
CA SER A 115 -10.64 41.49 -2.29
C SER A 115 -9.22 41.04 -2.67
N SER A 116 -9.08 39.89 -3.32
CA SER A 116 -7.80 39.36 -3.77
C SER A 116 -7.51 39.83 -5.18
N CYS A 117 -6.35 40.42 -5.42
CA CYS A 117 -6.03 41.06 -6.69
C CYS A 117 -4.78 40.47 -7.35
N HIS A 118 -4.80 40.52 -8.68
CA HIS A 118 -3.68 40.25 -9.56
C HIS A 118 -3.61 41.36 -10.61
N GLN A 119 -2.55 41.38 -11.43
CA GLN A 119 -2.39 42.38 -12.50
C GLN A 119 -3.52 42.40 -13.54
N TYR A 120 -4.33 41.33 -13.60
CA TYR A 120 -5.43 41.15 -14.55
C TYR A 120 -6.82 41.41 -13.96
N GLY A 121 -6.95 41.63 -12.64
CA GLY A 121 -8.23 41.88 -11.99
C GLY A 121 -8.27 41.52 -10.51
N CYS A 122 -9.40 41.83 -9.88
CA CYS A 122 -9.67 41.51 -8.49
C CYS A 122 -10.89 40.59 -8.36
N SER A 123 -10.87 39.73 -7.35
CA SER A 123 -11.97 38.85 -7.00
C SER A 123 -13.12 39.60 -6.32
N ALA A 124 -14.25 38.91 -6.14
CA ALA A 124 -15.34 39.42 -5.32
C ALA A 124 -14.90 39.63 -3.87
N SER A 125 -15.40 40.70 -3.24
CA SER A 125 -15.01 41.04 -1.87
C SER A 125 -15.62 40.09 -0.84
N GLN A 126 -14.78 39.57 0.05
CA GLN A 126 -15.20 38.78 1.21
C GLN A 126 -15.38 39.70 2.41
N SER A 127 -16.62 39.77 2.92
CA SER A 127 -16.90 40.46 4.19
C SER A 127 -16.50 39.60 5.39
N ILE A 128 -16.36 40.21 6.55
CA ILE A 128 -16.11 39.46 7.80
C ILE A 128 -17.15 38.37 7.98
N ASN A 129 -16.68 37.13 8.07
CA ASN A 129 -17.49 35.95 8.31
C ASN A 129 -16.99 35.15 9.51
N ASN A 130 -15.93 35.61 10.18
CA ASN A 130 -15.38 34.99 11.37
C ASN A 130 -14.93 36.02 12.41
N TRP A 131 -15.23 35.76 13.68
CA TRP A 131 -14.91 36.64 14.80
C TRP A 131 -14.05 35.88 15.81
N ALA A 132 -12.78 36.27 15.94
CA ALA A 132 -11.82 35.67 16.85
C ALA A 132 -11.81 36.38 18.22
N ASN A 133 -12.99 36.41 18.85
CA ASN A 133 -13.18 37.04 20.17
C ASN A 133 -12.73 36.16 21.34
N VAL A 134 -12.12 35.02 21.04
CA VAL A 134 -11.76 33.98 22.02
C VAL A 134 -10.32 33.54 21.73
N VAL A 135 -9.63 33.09 22.78
CA VAL A 135 -8.29 32.50 22.68
C VAL A 135 -8.32 31.32 21.71
N LEU A 136 -7.24 31.18 20.93
CA LEU A 136 -7.07 30.10 19.97
C LEU A 136 -7.16 28.73 20.67
N GLN A 137 -8.18 27.94 20.35
CA GLN A 137 -8.42 26.65 20.98
C GLN A 137 -9.13 25.68 20.03
N ILE A 138 -8.66 24.43 19.97
CA ILE A 138 -9.38 23.32 19.33
C ILE A 138 -10.41 22.80 20.34
N ARG A 139 -11.70 22.98 20.07
CA ARG A 139 -12.81 22.50 20.91
C ARG A 139 -13.12 21.04 20.63
N SER A 140 -13.10 20.65 19.35
CA SER A 140 -13.24 19.26 18.94
C SER A 140 -12.39 18.97 17.71
N PHE A 141 -11.90 17.74 17.64
CA PHE A 141 -11.24 17.17 16.47
C PHE A 141 -11.44 15.65 16.50
N GLN A 142 -12.39 15.18 15.69
CA GLN A 142 -12.89 13.80 15.78
C GLN A 142 -13.23 13.25 14.40
N ALA A 143 -13.14 11.93 14.27
CA ALA A 143 -13.58 11.20 13.08
C ALA A 143 -14.91 10.48 13.35
N THR A 144 -15.71 10.26 12.30
CA THR A 144 -16.90 9.40 12.37
C THR A 144 -16.55 7.95 12.69
N ASP A 145 -15.42 7.47 12.18
CA ASP A 145 -14.84 6.18 12.53
C ASP A 145 -13.32 6.27 12.57
N TYR A 146 -12.71 5.56 13.51
CA TYR A 146 -11.27 5.45 13.68
C TYR A 146 -10.73 4.20 13.00
N GLN A 147 -11.61 3.29 12.57
CA GLN A 147 -11.27 2.07 11.87
C GLN A 147 -12.14 1.90 10.61
N ILE A 148 -11.52 1.74 9.43
CA ILE A 148 -12.27 1.53 8.18
C ILE A 148 -12.04 0.17 7.55
N SER A 149 -13.09 -0.36 6.91
CA SER A 149 -13.05 -1.54 6.05
C SER A 149 -13.29 -1.16 4.58
N GLY A 150 -12.70 -1.89 3.62
CA GLY A 150 -13.01 -1.68 2.20
C GLY A 150 -12.60 -0.29 1.64
N ASN A 151 -13.41 0.26 0.73
CA ASN A 151 -13.19 1.56 0.08
C ASN A 151 -13.92 2.72 0.80
N ASP A 152 -14.26 2.53 2.07
CA ASP A 152 -15.02 3.51 2.82
C ASP A 152 -14.22 4.80 3.07
N THR A 153 -14.93 5.92 3.06
CA THR A 153 -14.39 7.23 3.40
C THR A 153 -14.79 7.60 4.82
N VAL A 154 -13.86 8.14 5.61
CA VAL A 154 -14.12 8.69 6.94
C VAL A 154 -14.35 10.18 6.85
N GLU A 155 -15.31 10.70 7.62
CA GLU A 155 -15.48 12.13 7.81
C GLU A 155 -14.75 12.58 9.08
N ILE A 156 -13.76 13.46 8.90
CA ILE A 156 -13.04 14.13 9.97
C ILE A 156 -13.71 15.49 10.20
N SER A 157 -14.12 15.79 11.42
CA SER A 157 -14.78 17.04 11.79
C SER A 157 -13.99 17.77 12.87
N TRP A 158 -14.03 19.10 12.83
CA TRP A 158 -13.36 19.94 13.80
C TRP A 158 -14.14 21.22 14.09
N ASP A 159 -13.83 21.79 15.25
CA ASP A 159 -14.41 23.03 15.72
C ASP A 159 -13.34 23.79 16.50
N ILE A 160 -12.96 24.93 15.96
CA ILE A 160 -11.83 25.71 16.42
C ILE A 160 -12.29 27.14 16.69
N LEU A 161 -11.93 27.65 17.86
CA LEU A 161 -12.18 29.02 18.27
C LEU A 161 -10.91 29.85 18.04
N GLY A 162 -11.08 31.11 17.63
CA GLY A 162 -9.97 32.06 17.51
C GLY A 162 -8.99 31.82 16.37
N ALA A 163 -9.26 30.84 15.48
CA ALA A 163 -8.43 30.55 14.31
C ALA A 163 -8.79 31.46 13.14
N SER A 164 -7.79 31.97 12.43
CA SER A 164 -7.91 32.65 11.14
C SER A 164 -7.47 31.77 9.97
N LYS A 165 -6.65 30.75 10.25
CA LYS A 165 -6.18 29.77 9.27
C LYS A 165 -6.21 28.37 9.88
N VAL A 166 -6.73 27.41 9.12
CA VAL A 166 -6.78 26.00 9.49
C VAL A 166 -6.23 25.15 8.36
N GLN A 167 -5.38 24.19 8.73
CA GLN A 167 -4.74 23.25 7.82
C GLN A 167 -4.86 21.83 8.39
N LEU A 168 -5.11 20.86 7.52
CA LEU A 168 -5.15 19.45 7.86
C LEU A 168 -4.12 18.72 7.01
N GLN A 169 -3.13 18.10 7.66
CA GLN A 169 -2.05 17.39 6.98
C GLN A 169 -2.02 15.92 7.39
N SER A 170 -1.85 15.03 6.42
CA SER A 170 -1.64 13.61 6.63
C SER A 170 -0.15 13.26 6.61
N ASN A 171 0.26 12.31 7.44
CA ASN A 171 1.59 11.68 7.36
C ASN A 171 1.83 10.88 6.06
N LYS A 172 0.80 10.73 5.21
CA LYS A 172 0.87 10.13 3.87
C LYS A 172 0.98 11.17 2.75
N GLY A 173 1.15 12.45 3.08
CA GLY A 173 1.43 13.52 2.11
C GLY A 173 0.20 14.28 1.60
N HIS A 174 -1.02 13.95 2.05
CA HIS A 174 -2.20 14.76 1.77
C HIS A 174 -2.19 16.03 2.60
N ASN A 175 -2.29 17.19 1.95
CA ASN A 175 -2.40 18.49 2.58
C ASN A 175 -3.73 19.14 2.18
N TYR A 176 -4.47 19.64 3.16
CA TYR A 176 -5.69 20.40 2.96
C TYR A 176 -5.52 21.75 3.65
N ASP A 177 -5.46 22.80 2.86
CA ASP A 177 -5.28 24.18 3.32
C ASP A 177 -6.58 24.98 3.24
N ASN A 178 -6.56 26.17 3.84
CA ASN A 178 -7.68 27.13 3.81
C ASN A 178 -9.01 26.57 4.32
N LEU A 179 -8.95 25.71 5.33
CA LEU A 179 -10.14 25.09 5.90
C LEU A 179 -10.88 26.06 6.83
N SER A 180 -12.22 25.96 6.85
CA SER A 180 -13.04 26.73 7.80
C SER A 180 -12.78 26.28 9.24
N PRO A 181 -12.83 27.17 10.24
CA PRO A 181 -12.68 26.82 11.66
C PRO A 181 -13.72 25.83 12.21
N ARG A 182 -14.90 25.73 11.58
CA ARG A 182 -15.97 24.78 11.95
C ARG A 182 -16.45 24.05 10.70
N SER A 183 -15.85 22.91 10.41
CA SER A 183 -16.10 22.18 9.18
C SER A 183 -15.75 20.70 9.31
N SER A 184 -15.98 19.96 8.23
CA SER A 184 -15.59 18.57 8.10
C SER A 184 -14.96 18.28 6.74
N LYS A 185 -14.17 17.21 6.68
CA LYS A 185 -13.53 16.71 5.46
C LYS A 185 -13.63 15.20 5.38
N ARG A 186 -14.10 14.72 4.24
CA ARG A 186 -14.05 13.29 3.90
C ARG A 186 -12.68 12.91 3.37
N VAL A 187 -12.12 11.84 3.92
CA VAL A 187 -10.81 11.29 3.57
C VAL A 187 -10.90 9.79 3.37
N SER A 188 -10.10 9.24 2.47
CA SER A 188 -9.89 7.79 2.33
C SER A 188 -8.45 7.47 2.72
N THR A 189 -8.24 6.34 3.39
CA THR A 189 -6.91 5.88 3.79
C THR A 189 -6.77 4.38 3.51
N ASN A 190 -5.56 3.94 3.15
CA ASN A 190 -5.28 2.52 2.85
C ASN A 190 -4.55 1.79 3.98
N ASP A 191 -3.89 2.55 4.86
CA ASP A 191 -3.13 2.05 6.01
C ASP A 191 -3.34 3.00 7.21
N LEU A 192 -2.70 2.69 8.35
CA LEU A 192 -2.57 3.62 9.47
C LEU A 192 -2.11 5.00 8.99
N THR A 193 -2.99 5.98 9.16
CA THR A 193 -2.80 7.35 8.69
C THR A 193 -3.10 8.31 9.83
N THR A 194 -2.15 9.20 10.11
CA THR A 194 -2.26 10.21 11.15
C THR A 194 -2.45 11.57 10.51
N PHE A 195 -3.58 12.20 10.84
CA PHE A 195 -3.92 13.55 10.47
C PHE A 195 -3.51 14.52 11.58
N THR A 196 -2.84 15.59 11.21
CA THR A 196 -2.47 16.71 12.08
C THR A 196 -3.30 17.92 11.66
N LEU A 197 -4.20 18.34 12.54
CA LEU A 197 -4.93 19.59 12.38
C LEU A 197 -4.08 20.70 13.00
N THR A 198 -3.79 21.73 12.23
CA THR A 198 -3.03 22.92 12.65
C THR A 198 -3.90 24.13 12.46
N ALA A 199 -4.11 24.88 13.54
CA ALA A 199 -4.81 26.14 13.53
C ALA A 199 -3.87 27.26 13.94
N SER A 200 -3.89 28.36 13.20
CA SER A 200 -3.18 29.58 13.55
C SER A 200 -4.13 30.77 13.57
N GLY A 201 -3.82 31.76 14.37
CA GLY A 201 -4.53 33.02 14.41
C GLY A 201 -3.81 34.06 15.25
N PHE A 202 -3.64 35.26 14.69
CA PHE A 202 -3.09 36.43 15.38
C PHE A 202 -1.76 36.14 16.10
N GLY A 203 -0.83 35.51 15.37
CA GLY A 203 0.51 35.16 15.86
C GLY A 203 0.60 33.92 16.76
N SER A 204 -0.53 33.26 17.08
CA SER A 204 -0.56 32.01 17.84
C SER A 204 -0.81 30.81 16.93
N GLN A 205 -0.28 29.64 17.30
CA GLN A 205 -0.50 28.39 16.58
C GLN A 205 -0.71 27.22 17.56
N ILE A 206 -1.69 26.38 17.27
CA ILE A 206 -1.97 25.14 17.99
C ILE A 206 -2.16 23.99 17.00
N SER A 207 -1.84 22.77 17.44
CA SER A 207 -2.03 21.58 16.61
C SER A 207 -2.52 20.39 17.44
N GLN A 208 -3.31 19.52 16.82
CA GLN A 208 -3.76 18.25 17.40
C GLN A 208 -3.68 17.12 16.37
N LYS A 209 -3.49 15.89 16.84
CA LYS A 209 -3.37 14.70 15.99
C LYS A 209 -4.54 13.74 16.17
N LEU A 210 -4.89 13.06 15.08
CA LEU A 210 -5.94 12.06 14.98
C LEU A 210 -5.45 10.93 14.08
N SER A 211 -5.58 9.67 14.50
CA SER A 211 -5.15 8.52 13.71
C SER A 211 -6.35 7.67 13.29
N ILE A 212 -6.38 7.29 12.02
CA ILE A 212 -7.36 6.39 11.42
C ILE A 212 -6.61 5.16 10.93
N ILE A 213 -7.08 3.97 11.29
CA ILE A 213 -6.49 2.70 10.87
C ILE A 213 -7.40 2.00 9.88
N LYS A 214 -6.83 1.54 8.77
CA LYS A 214 -7.43 0.47 7.97
C LYS A 214 -6.72 -0.82 8.36
N PRO A 215 -7.37 -1.72 9.11
CA PRO A 215 -6.76 -3.01 9.42
C PRO A 215 -6.57 -3.71 8.08
N VAL A 216 -5.33 -4.12 7.81
CA VAL A 216 -5.12 -5.14 6.78
C VAL A 216 -5.97 -6.33 7.21
N PRO A 217 -6.85 -6.88 6.34
CA PRO A 217 -7.58 -8.09 6.68
C PRO A 217 -6.54 -9.08 7.17
N LYS A 218 -6.62 -9.41 8.46
CA LYS A 218 -5.76 -10.43 9.03
C LYS A 218 -5.96 -11.62 8.10
N PRO A 219 -4.90 -12.16 7.46
CA PRO A 219 -5.08 -13.36 6.68
C PRO A 219 -5.82 -14.31 7.59
N GLU A 220 -6.93 -14.88 7.11
CA GLU A 220 -7.56 -15.99 7.81
C GLU A 220 -6.48 -17.05 7.91
N VAL A 221 -5.78 -17.03 9.03
CA VAL A 221 -5.13 -18.21 9.54
C VAL A 221 -6.32 -19.08 9.83
N ILE A 222 -6.66 -19.94 8.86
CA ILE A 222 -7.34 -21.19 9.16
C ILE A 222 -6.36 -21.86 10.11
N ILE A 223 -6.48 -21.53 11.39
CA ILE A 223 -5.97 -22.38 12.45
C ILE A 223 -6.78 -23.63 12.17
N PRO A 224 -6.17 -24.74 11.72
CA PRO A 224 -6.91 -25.98 11.63
C PRO A 224 -7.54 -26.12 13.00
N GLN A 225 -8.88 -26.15 13.07
CA GLN A 225 -9.56 -26.49 14.31
C GLN A 225 -8.82 -27.71 14.84
N SER A 226 -8.21 -27.60 16.03
CA SER A 226 -7.58 -28.73 16.69
C SER A 226 -8.62 -29.83 16.72
N SER A 227 -8.37 -30.89 15.96
CA SER A 227 -9.46 -31.62 15.35
C SER A 227 -10.23 -32.42 16.41
N ILE A 228 -11.54 -32.23 16.42
CA ILE A 228 -12.53 -33.17 16.96
C ILE A 228 -12.58 -34.47 16.12
N TYR A 229 -11.66 -34.64 15.15
CA TYR A 229 -11.69 -35.62 14.08
C TYR A 229 -10.85 -36.88 14.36
N LEU A 230 -9.97 -36.86 15.37
CA LEU A 230 -9.09 -37.99 15.64
C LEU A 230 -9.80 -39.12 16.40
N GLN A 231 -10.74 -38.80 17.29
CA GLN A 231 -11.43 -39.82 18.09
C GLN A 231 -12.13 -40.89 17.22
N PRO A 232 -12.89 -40.52 16.17
CA PRO A 232 -13.47 -41.52 15.26
C PRO A 232 -12.41 -42.41 14.58
N LEU A 233 -11.20 -41.92 14.31
CA LEU A 233 -10.13 -42.72 13.71
C LEU A 233 -9.53 -43.71 14.71
N TYR A 234 -9.38 -43.31 15.97
CA TYR A 234 -8.99 -44.22 17.06
C TYR A 234 -10.04 -45.30 17.30
N ASP A 235 -11.33 -44.96 17.19
CA ASP A 235 -12.43 -45.92 17.32
C ASP A 235 -12.43 -46.98 16.20
N LEU A 236 -11.76 -46.71 15.06
CA LEU A 236 -11.49 -47.66 13.98
C LEU A 236 -10.23 -48.51 14.22
N GLY A 237 -9.55 -48.34 15.36
CA GLY A 237 -8.30 -49.03 15.69
C GLY A 237 -7.08 -48.51 14.94
N LEU A 238 -7.15 -47.30 14.38
CA LEU A 238 -6.01 -46.65 13.72
C LEU A 238 -5.18 -45.86 14.74
N GLU A 239 -3.86 -45.77 14.52
CA GLU A 239 -2.97 -44.89 15.28
C GLU A 239 -2.47 -43.75 14.40
N PRO A 240 -3.33 -42.75 14.07
CA PRO A 240 -3.01 -41.70 13.11
C PRO A 240 -1.82 -40.84 13.55
N ILE A 241 -0.92 -40.59 12.61
CA ILE A 241 0.04 -39.49 12.72
C ILE A 241 -0.70 -38.21 12.38
N GLU A 242 -1.06 -37.42 13.39
CA GLU A 242 -1.95 -36.25 13.24
C GLU A 242 -1.50 -35.29 12.12
N ARG A 243 -0.19 -35.03 12.02
CA ARG A 243 0.39 -34.13 11.00
C ARG A 243 0.30 -34.67 9.58
N SER A 244 0.06 -35.96 9.40
CA SER A 244 -0.08 -36.63 8.09
C SER A 244 -1.51 -36.65 7.58
N LEU A 245 -2.50 -36.34 8.44
CA LEU A 245 -3.91 -36.46 8.12
C LEU A 245 -4.31 -35.48 7.00
N LEU A 246 -4.91 -36.02 5.95
CA LEU A 246 -5.49 -35.25 4.84
C LEU A 246 -7.00 -35.49 4.81
N VAL A 247 -7.79 -34.46 5.13
CA VAL A 247 -9.25 -34.57 5.36
C VAL A 247 -10.05 -34.05 4.15
N GLY A 248 -11.18 -34.72 3.87
CA GLY A 248 -12.25 -34.19 3.00
C GLY A 248 -11.91 -34.12 1.51
N LYS A 249 -10.92 -34.87 1.02
CA LYS A 249 -10.57 -34.91 -0.40
C LYS A 249 -11.43 -35.94 -1.11
N ASN A 250 -12.33 -35.46 -1.97
CA ASN A 250 -13.35 -36.25 -2.66
C ASN A 250 -14.21 -37.10 -1.68
N ASN A 251 -14.64 -36.53 -0.56
CA ASN A 251 -15.38 -37.23 0.52
C ASN A 251 -14.59 -38.37 1.19
N HIS A 252 -13.26 -38.34 1.08
CA HIS A 252 -12.36 -39.29 1.72
C HIS A 252 -11.30 -38.58 2.54
N ASN A 253 -10.79 -39.32 3.52
CA ASN A 253 -9.68 -38.94 4.35
C ASN A 253 -8.54 -39.91 4.11
N TYR A 254 -7.32 -39.39 4.11
CA TYR A 254 -6.12 -40.20 3.98
C TYR A 254 -5.34 -40.10 5.28
N VAL A 255 -5.12 -41.25 5.89
CA VAL A 255 -4.61 -41.37 7.25
C VAL A 255 -3.35 -42.22 7.21
N ALA A 256 -2.19 -41.65 7.52
CA ALA A 256 -1.01 -42.47 7.78
C ALA A 256 -0.90 -42.79 9.27
N ASP A 257 -0.52 -44.03 9.58
CA ASP A 257 -0.42 -44.52 10.95
C ASP A 257 1.04 -44.80 11.40
N LEU A 258 1.21 -45.06 12.69
CA LEU A 258 2.50 -45.43 13.27
C LEU A 258 2.99 -46.82 12.84
N GLN A 259 2.11 -47.65 12.28
CA GLN A 259 2.39 -48.99 11.76
C GLN A 259 2.89 -48.96 10.30
N LYS A 260 3.21 -47.79 9.75
CA LYS A 260 3.66 -47.60 8.36
C LYS A 260 2.59 -48.01 7.34
N LYS A 261 1.33 -47.73 7.64
CA LYS A 261 0.22 -47.92 6.71
C LYS A 261 -0.37 -46.57 6.32
N LEU A 262 -0.93 -46.55 5.11
CA LEU A 262 -1.77 -45.46 4.63
C LEU A 262 -3.17 -46.01 4.39
N HIS A 263 -4.16 -45.36 4.99
CA HIS A 263 -5.57 -45.72 4.88
C HIS A 263 -6.31 -44.67 4.07
N ARG A 264 -7.24 -45.11 3.24
CA ARG A 264 -8.33 -44.27 2.72
C ARG A 264 -9.58 -44.58 3.52
N VAL A 265 -10.12 -43.57 4.19
CA VAL A 265 -11.30 -43.67 5.05
C VAL A 265 -12.39 -42.80 4.46
N SER A 266 -13.62 -43.29 4.32
CA SER A 266 -14.75 -42.45 3.91
C SER A 266 -15.05 -41.37 4.95
N ASP A 267 -15.79 -40.35 4.55
CA ASP A 267 -16.40 -39.37 5.46
C ASP A 267 -17.33 -39.99 6.51
N THR A 268 -17.92 -41.15 6.22
CA THR A 268 -18.73 -41.96 7.14
C THR A 268 -17.91 -42.85 8.09
N GLY A 269 -16.58 -42.80 8.06
CA GLY A 269 -15.72 -43.58 8.95
C GLY A 269 -15.53 -45.05 8.54
N GLN A 270 -15.63 -45.39 7.26
CA GLN A 270 -15.30 -46.74 6.77
C GLN A 270 -13.92 -46.78 6.13
N ILE A 271 -13.09 -47.77 6.50
CA ILE A 271 -11.81 -48.01 5.83
C ILE A 271 -12.08 -48.63 4.46
N ILE A 272 -11.75 -47.91 3.39
CA ILE A 272 -11.93 -48.37 2.00
C ILE A 272 -10.76 -49.24 1.58
N TRP A 273 -9.55 -48.80 1.87
CA TRP A 273 -8.35 -49.59 1.65
C TRP A 273 -7.24 -49.20 2.62
N THR A 274 -6.30 -50.13 2.79
CA THR A 274 -5.10 -49.99 3.60
C THR A 274 -3.91 -50.42 2.76
N ARG A 275 -2.85 -49.62 2.76
CA ARG A 275 -1.62 -49.89 2.03
C ARG A 275 -0.42 -49.90 2.97
N ASP A 276 0.32 -51.00 3.00
CA ASP A 276 1.61 -51.05 3.70
C ASP A 276 2.67 -50.24 2.96
N LEU A 277 3.47 -49.50 3.74
CA LEU A 277 4.51 -48.61 3.25
C LEU A 277 5.89 -49.03 3.79
N PRO A 278 6.97 -48.80 3.02
CA PRO A 278 8.33 -49.09 3.48
C PRO A 278 8.84 -48.08 4.53
N GLY A 279 8.07 -47.04 4.87
CA GLY A 279 8.46 -45.97 5.78
C GLY A 279 7.25 -45.20 6.32
N LEU A 280 7.51 -44.21 7.17
CA LEU A 280 6.48 -43.37 7.80
C LEU A 280 6.21 -42.10 6.99
N ILE A 281 4.93 -41.70 6.91
CA ILE A 281 4.52 -40.39 6.41
C ILE A 281 4.37 -39.46 7.61
N ALA A 282 5.32 -38.55 7.82
CA ALA A 282 5.33 -37.68 9.01
C ALA A 282 4.51 -36.39 8.84
N ASN A 283 4.23 -35.99 7.60
CA ASN A 283 3.54 -34.75 7.27
C ASN A 283 2.53 -34.97 6.14
N GLN A 284 1.57 -34.06 6.04
CA GLN A 284 0.43 -34.16 5.15
C GLN A 284 0.86 -34.39 3.68
N PRO A 285 0.28 -35.39 3.00
CA PRO A 285 0.43 -35.58 1.56
C PRO A 285 -0.16 -34.42 0.75
N ALA A 286 0.36 -34.20 -0.45
CA ALA A 286 -0.29 -33.37 -1.46
C ALA A 286 -1.26 -34.22 -2.30
N TYR A 287 -2.45 -33.68 -2.57
CA TYR A 287 -3.46 -34.29 -3.43
C TYR A 287 -3.61 -33.49 -4.70
N LEU A 288 -3.41 -34.12 -5.85
CA LEU A 288 -3.59 -33.50 -7.17
C LEU A 288 -4.37 -34.42 -8.09
N THR A 289 -5.08 -33.82 -9.05
CA THR A 289 -5.75 -34.52 -10.14
C THR A 289 -5.07 -34.18 -11.46
N ASP A 290 -4.90 -35.17 -12.32
CA ASP A 290 -4.39 -34.93 -13.67
C ASP A 290 -5.47 -34.34 -14.59
N ALA A 291 -5.13 -34.11 -15.86
CA ALA A 291 -6.06 -33.59 -16.86
C ALA A 291 -7.22 -34.55 -17.18
N ASN A 292 -7.08 -35.84 -16.88
CA ASN A 292 -8.11 -36.86 -17.07
C ASN A 292 -9.01 -37.03 -15.83
N GLY A 293 -8.74 -36.29 -14.75
CA GLY A 293 -9.46 -36.38 -13.47
C GLY A 293 -8.98 -37.51 -12.56
N GLU A 294 -7.89 -38.20 -12.90
CA GLU A 294 -7.31 -39.23 -12.05
C GLU A 294 -6.63 -38.61 -10.83
N ALA A 295 -6.92 -39.15 -9.65
CA ALA A 295 -6.44 -38.62 -8.39
C ALA A 295 -5.14 -39.27 -7.93
N PHE A 296 -4.19 -38.44 -7.50
CA PHE A 296 -2.88 -38.84 -7.01
C PHE A 296 -2.57 -38.21 -5.65
N LEU A 297 -1.93 -39.02 -4.79
CA LEU A 297 -1.30 -38.57 -3.56
C LEU A 297 0.21 -38.54 -3.75
N PHE A 298 0.83 -37.47 -3.28
CA PHE A 298 2.27 -37.29 -3.25
C PHE A 298 2.71 -37.11 -1.80
N PHE A 299 3.70 -37.86 -1.35
CA PHE A 299 4.15 -37.82 0.04
C PHE A 299 5.60 -38.25 0.19
N ALA A 300 6.25 -37.75 1.24
CA ALA A 300 7.57 -38.18 1.66
C ALA A 300 7.46 -39.35 2.64
N LEU A 301 8.31 -40.36 2.45
CA LEU A 301 8.50 -41.48 3.35
C LEU A 301 9.84 -41.37 4.06
N SER A 302 9.77 -41.41 5.38
CA SER A 302 10.94 -41.57 6.22
C SER A 302 11.17 -43.05 6.54
N LYS A 303 12.31 -43.60 6.10
CA LYS A 303 12.71 -45.00 6.36
C LYS A 303 13.40 -45.19 7.71
N SER A 304 13.72 -44.11 8.39
CA SER A 304 14.31 -44.09 9.72
C SER A 304 13.23 -43.88 10.77
N ASN A 305 13.49 -44.31 12.00
CA ASN A 305 12.64 -44.04 13.17
C ASN A 305 12.72 -42.57 13.61
N LEU A 306 12.62 -41.63 12.66
CA LEU A 306 12.63 -40.17 12.80
C LEU A 306 13.95 -39.54 13.31
N ILE A 307 14.92 -40.34 13.79
CA ILE A 307 16.16 -39.83 14.43
C ILE A 307 17.40 -40.05 13.55
N ASP A 308 17.49 -41.16 12.82
CA ASP A 308 18.63 -41.42 11.94
C ASP A 308 18.48 -40.65 10.61
N THR A 309 19.30 -39.62 10.42
CA THR A 309 19.33 -38.78 9.22
C THR A 309 20.17 -39.37 8.09
N ASN A 310 20.85 -40.50 8.31
CA ASN A 310 21.74 -41.13 7.34
C ASN A 310 21.04 -42.18 6.48
N VAL A 311 19.78 -42.50 6.77
CA VAL A 311 18.96 -43.38 5.94
C VAL A 311 18.22 -42.54 4.88
N ALA A 312 18.45 -42.87 3.61
CA ALA A 312 17.76 -42.28 2.47
C ALA A 312 16.23 -42.41 2.59
N GLY A 313 15.53 -41.29 2.45
CA GLY A 313 14.07 -41.23 2.37
C GLY A 313 13.58 -41.59 0.97
N GLN A 314 12.27 -41.54 0.78
CA GLN A 314 11.65 -41.67 -0.54
C GLN A 314 10.61 -40.58 -0.75
N PHE A 315 10.46 -40.12 -1.99
CA PHE A 315 9.32 -39.34 -2.42
C PHE A 315 8.42 -40.21 -3.28
N CYS A 316 7.16 -40.37 -2.90
CA CYS A 316 6.27 -41.34 -3.49
C CYS A 316 5.02 -40.70 -4.08
N ARG A 317 4.54 -41.31 -5.16
CA ARG A 317 3.27 -41.06 -5.82
C ARG A 317 2.41 -42.31 -5.69
N LEU A 318 1.16 -42.12 -5.27
CA LEU A 318 0.14 -43.16 -5.18
C LEU A 318 -1.08 -42.72 -5.97
N LYS A 319 -1.51 -43.51 -6.94
CA LYS A 319 -2.79 -43.33 -7.62
C LYS A 319 -3.92 -43.86 -6.72
N VAL A 320 -4.89 -43.01 -6.44
CA VAL A 320 -5.85 -43.19 -5.33
C VAL A 320 -6.81 -44.37 -5.51
N ASP A 321 -7.18 -44.67 -6.76
CA ASP A 321 -8.23 -45.66 -7.05
C ASP A 321 -7.69 -47.07 -7.31
N ASN A 322 -6.57 -47.21 -8.01
CA ASN A 322 -5.95 -48.51 -8.28
C ASN A 322 -4.75 -48.83 -7.35
N GLN A 323 -4.37 -47.88 -6.50
CA GLN A 323 -3.24 -48.00 -5.58
C GLN A 323 -1.88 -48.23 -6.27
N ASP A 324 -1.74 -47.79 -7.53
CA ASP A 324 -0.45 -47.82 -8.21
C ASP A 324 0.54 -46.90 -7.50
N PHE A 325 1.65 -47.48 -7.07
CA PHE A 325 2.60 -46.88 -6.16
C PHE A 325 3.98 -46.82 -6.79
N SER A 326 4.56 -45.62 -6.86
CA SER A 326 5.89 -45.38 -7.42
C SER A 326 6.67 -44.42 -6.52
N CYS A 327 7.96 -44.70 -6.29
CA CYS A 327 8.79 -43.86 -5.44
C CYS A 327 10.12 -43.53 -6.09
N PHE A 328 10.60 -42.32 -5.80
CA PHE A 328 11.94 -41.84 -6.07
C PHE A 328 12.77 -41.93 -4.78
N ASN A 329 13.99 -42.48 -4.85
CA ASN A 329 14.91 -42.53 -3.70
C ASN A 329 15.62 -41.20 -3.54
N LEU A 330 15.52 -40.60 -2.36
CA LEU A 330 16.20 -39.35 -2.04
C LEU A 330 17.63 -39.64 -1.53
N THR A 331 18.50 -38.65 -1.61
CA THR A 331 19.88 -38.76 -1.08
C THR A 331 19.90 -38.72 0.44
N ASN A 332 19.03 -37.89 1.05
CA ASN A 332 18.85 -37.84 2.50
C ASN A 332 17.44 -38.28 2.91
N ASN A 333 17.24 -38.41 4.21
CA ASN A 333 15.91 -38.64 4.77
C ASN A 333 14.96 -37.46 4.45
N ALA A 334 13.65 -37.71 4.36
CA ALA A 334 12.65 -36.66 4.17
C ALA A 334 11.51 -36.81 5.18
N ILE A 335 11.27 -35.72 5.91
CA ILE A 335 10.21 -35.62 6.93
C ILE A 335 9.16 -34.60 6.48
N ALA A 336 9.57 -33.48 5.89
CA ALA A 336 8.65 -32.48 5.36
C ALA A 336 7.73 -33.08 4.29
N GLY A 337 6.48 -32.64 4.27
CA GLY A 337 5.55 -32.98 3.20
C GLY A 337 5.91 -32.22 1.92
N PRO A 338 5.39 -32.66 0.76
CA PRO A 338 5.56 -31.92 -0.48
C PRO A 338 4.70 -30.66 -0.52
N THR A 339 5.18 -29.67 -1.27
CA THR A 339 4.46 -28.43 -1.51
C THR A 339 4.17 -28.26 -2.99
N VAL A 340 2.90 -27.99 -3.29
CA VAL A 340 2.42 -27.74 -4.64
C VAL A 340 2.58 -26.26 -4.95
N TYR A 341 3.14 -25.95 -6.10
CA TYR A 341 3.19 -24.60 -6.64
C TYR A 341 2.47 -24.56 -7.98
N ILE A 342 1.53 -23.62 -8.10
CA ILE A 342 0.80 -23.32 -9.32
C ILE A 342 1.08 -21.86 -9.65
N GLU A 343 1.68 -21.61 -10.81
CA GLU A 343 1.96 -20.25 -11.25
C GLU A 343 0.67 -19.55 -11.69
N HIS A 344 0.35 -18.43 -11.05
CA HIS A 344 -0.84 -17.62 -11.36
C HIS A 344 -0.58 -16.77 -12.62
N GLY A 345 -1.57 -16.70 -13.51
CA GLY A 345 -1.54 -15.85 -14.71
C GLY A 345 -1.23 -16.57 -16.03
N ILE A 346 -1.00 -17.88 -16.01
CA ILE A 346 -0.84 -18.71 -17.21
C ILE A 346 -2.03 -19.67 -17.27
N ILE A 347 -2.81 -19.62 -18.35
CA ILE A 347 -4.10 -20.33 -18.54
C ILE A 347 -3.92 -21.87 -18.56
N THR A 348 -2.67 -22.35 -18.63
CA THR A 348 -2.29 -23.77 -18.70
C THR A 348 -1.15 -24.13 -17.73
N SER A 349 -1.12 -23.54 -16.52
CA SER A 349 0.00 -23.81 -15.60
C SER A 349 -0.02 -25.26 -15.08
N ASN A 350 0.97 -26.04 -15.53
CA ASN A 350 1.24 -27.36 -14.96
C ASN A 350 1.69 -27.20 -13.51
N PRO A 351 1.09 -27.94 -12.55
CA PRO A 351 1.51 -27.88 -11.16
C PRO A 351 2.94 -28.39 -11.02
N ARG A 352 3.75 -27.69 -10.22
CA ARG A 352 5.11 -28.08 -9.86
C ARG A 352 5.11 -28.62 -8.44
N LEU A 353 5.80 -29.72 -8.20
CA LEU A 353 5.92 -30.33 -6.88
C LEU A 353 7.30 -30.08 -6.32
N PHE A 354 7.35 -29.61 -5.09
CA PHE A 354 8.59 -29.36 -4.37
C PHE A 354 8.65 -30.19 -3.10
N LEU A 355 9.83 -30.71 -2.79
CA LEU A 355 10.10 -31.41 -1.53
C LEU A 355 11.42 -30.91 -0.96
N ILE A 356 11.49 -30.65 0.34
CA ILE A 356 12.74 -30.33 1.02
C ILE A 356 13.12 -31.50 1.92
N ASP A 357 14.32 -32.04 1.74
CA ASP A 357 14.84 -33.10 2.60
C ASP A 357 15.31 -32.56 3.97
N VAL A 358 15.69 -33.46 4.89
CA VAL A 358 16.09 -33.04 6.23
C VAL A 358 17.36 -32.18 6.25
N LYS A 359 18.21 -32.21 5.22
CA LYS A 359 19.44 -31.41 5.11
C LYS A 359 19.24 -30.14 4.27
N GLY A 360 18.00 -29.76 3.99
CA GLY A 360 17.68 -28.53 3.28
C GLY A 360 17.93 -28.60 1.77
N LEU A 361 18.03 -29.80 1.19
CA LEU A 361 18.07 -29.96 -0.26
C LEU A 361 16.64 -29.89 -0.79
N LEU A 362 16.35 -28.84 -1.57
CA LEU A 362 15.09 -28.65 -2.28
C LEU A 362 15.12 -29.46 -3.58
N HIS A 363 14.16 -30.34 -3.77
CA HIS A 363 13.94 -31.14 -4.96
C HIS A 363 12.69 -30.67 -5.70
N GLU A 364 12.75 -30.63 -7.02
CA GLU A 364 11.60 -30.33 -7.88
C GLU A 364 11.20 -31.54 -8.72
N PHE A 365 9.89 -31.80 -8.78
CA PHE A 365 9.29 -32.90 -9.52
C PHE A 365 8.15 -32.43 -10.42
N LEU A 366 7.97 -33.13 -11.54
CA LEU A 366 6.78 -33.01 -12.38
C LEU A 366 5.76 -34.09 -11.99
N PRO A 367 4.55 -33.72 -11.56
CA PRO A 367 3.57 -34.68 -11.04
C PRO A 367 3.07 -35.67 -12.10
N PHE A 368 2.98 -35.25 -13.36
CA PHE A 368 2.21 -35.94 -14.40
C PHE A 368 2.98 -36.29 -15.68
N GLU A 369 4.28 -35.99 -15.78
CA GLU A 369 4.97 -36.12 -17.08
C GLU A 369 5.22 -37.55 -17.56
N LYS A 370 5.11 -38.59 -16.70
CA LYS A 370 5.32 -40.01 -17.05
C LYS A 370 4.59 -40.97 -16.08
N GLU A 371 4.68 -42.28 -16.36
CA GLU A 371 4.24 -43.35 -15.44
C GLU A 371 4.97 -43.35 -14.08
N SER A 372 6.07 -42.60 -13.91
CA SER A 372 6.81 -42.47 -12.66
C SER A 372 7.14 -41.02 -12.30
N LEU A 373 7.53 -40.79 -11.04
CA LEU A 373 8.02 -39.49 -10.56
C LEU A 373 9.34 -39.12 -11.24
N GLN A 374 9.37 -37.97 -11.90
CA GLN A 374 10.58 -37.44 -12.55
C GLN A 374 11.12 -36.26 -11.75
N LEU A 375 12.36 -36.39 -11.27
CA LEU A 375 13.14 -35.29 -10.69
C LEU A 375 13.59 -34.36 -11.82
N ILE A 376 13.31 -33.06 -11.71
CA ILE A 376 13.81 -32.04 -12.63
C ILE A 376 15.18 -31.56 -12.19
N GLY A 377 15.34 -31.27 -10.90
CA GLY A 377 16.55 -30.67 -10.35
C GLY A 377 16.54 -30.60 -8.84
N SER A 378 17.68 -30.21 -8.26
CA SER A 378 17.85 -30.07 -6.81
C SER A 378 18.72 -28.86 -6.46
N GLN A 379 18.43 -28.21 -5.33
CA GLN A 379 19.09 -26.98 -4.89
C GLN A 379 19.28 -26.98 -3.38
N GLN A 380 20.49 -26.69 -2.92
CA GLN A 380 20.83 -26.62 -1.50
C GLN A 380 20.40 -25.27 -0.91
N LEU A 381 19.52 -25.31 0.08
CA LEU A 381 19.10 -24.12 0.82
C LEU A 381 20.09 -23.81 1.94
N LEU A 382 20.45 -22.53 2.05
CA LEU A 382 21.43 -22.02 3.00
C LEU A 382 20.87 -20.87 3.84
N GLN A 383 21.37 -20.76 5.08
CA GLN A 383 21.23 -19.60 5.96
C GLN A 383 22.63 -19.16 6.34
N ASN A 384 23.02 -17.92 5.98
CA ASN A 384 24.37 -17.41 6.24
C ASN A 384 25.48 -18.39 5.80
N GLN A 385 25.38 -18.91 4.56
CA GLN A 385 26.33 -19.86 3.95
C GLN A 385 26.38 -21.26 4.61
N SER A 386 25.51 -21.55 5.57
CA SER A 386 25.41 -22.88 6.20
C SER A 386 24.14 -23.60 5.75
N PRO A 387 24.20 -24.92 5.46
CA PRO A 387 23.01 -25.72 5.18
C PRO A 387 22.01 -25.64 6.33
N ILE A 388 20.72 -25.55 5.97
CA ILE A 388 19.64 -25.55 6.96
C ILE A 388 19.12 -26.96 7.17
N ARG A 389 18.54 -27.19 8.36
CA ARG A 389 17.80 -28.43 8.63
C ARG A 389 16.31 -28.17 8.66
N VAL A 390 15.53 -28.99 7.95
CA VAL A 390 14.09 -28.78 7.73
C VAL A 390 13.30 -30.02 8.13
N LEU A 391 12.33 -29.83 9.03
CA LEU A 391 11.45 -30.89 9.56
C LEU A 391 9.96 -30.59 9.35
N THR A 392 9.66 -29.48 8.68
CA THR A 392 8.29 -28.98 8.49
C THR A 392 8.02 -28.75 7.02
N THR A 393 6.78 -28.99 6.60
CA THR A 393 6.34 -28.73 5.23
C THR A 393 6.45 -27.24 4.93
N PRO A 394 7.22 -26.83 3.90
CA PRO A 394 7.35 -25.43 3.55
C PRO A 394 6.04 -24.89 3.01
N GLN A 395 5.77 -23.61 3.26
CA GLN A 395 4.61 -22.92 2.68
C GLN A 395 5.06 -22.12 1.46
N VAL A 396 4.21 -21.98 0.44
CA VAL A 396 4.51 -21.12 -0.71
C VAL A 396 3.55 -19.95 -0.73
N ASN A 397 4.10 -18.75 -0.85
CA ASN A 397 3.33 -17.56 -1.16
C ASN A 397 3.31 -17.36 -2.68
N PRO A 398 2.16 -17.56 -3.36
CA PRO A 398 2.08 -17.44 -4.81
C PRO A 398 2.24 -15.98 -5.30
N PHE A 399 1.92 -14.99 -4.47
CA PHE A 399 2.02 -13.57 -4.83
C PHE A 399 3.47 -13.08 -4.79
N THR A 400 4.23 -13.49 -3.77
CA THR A 400 5.64 -13.09 -3.64
C THR A 400 6.61 -14.08 -4.30
N LYS A 401 6.11 -15.22 -4.81
CA LYS A 401 6.89 -16.32 -5.38
C LYS A 401 8.01 -16.77 -4.43
N GLN A 402 7.67 -16.99 -3.16
CA GLN A 402 8.62 -17.40 -2.12
C GLN A 402 8.17 -18.64 -1.35
N PHE A 403 9.10 -19.54 -1.08
CA PHE A 403 8.99 -20.55 -0.03
C PHE A 403 9.24 -19.92 1.33
N ILE A 404 8.38 -20.21 2.30
CA ILE A 404 8.59 -19.96 3.71
C ILE A 404 8.93 -21.30 4.36
N VAL A 405 10.13 -21.41 4.89
CA VAL A 405 10.67 -22.61 5.52
C VAL A 405 10.89 -22.34 7.00
N ARG A 406 10.44 -23.25 7.87
CA ARG A 406 10.81 -23.22 9.29
C ARG A 406 11.95 -24.20 9.56
N THR A 407 13.04 -23.69 10.10
CA THR A 407 14.22 -24.49 10.46
C THR A 407 14.02 -25.20 11.81
N GLU A 408 14.90 -26.14 12.13
CA GLU A 408 14.93 -26.79 13.44
C GLU A 408 15.14 -25.81 14.62
N HIS A 409 15.79 -24.67 14.36
CA HIS A 409 16.09 -23.64 15.37
C HIS A 409 14.95 -22.63 15.56
N ASN A 410 13.75 -22.92 15.05
CA ASN A 410 12.58 -22.02 15.06
C ASN A 410 12.78 -20.69 14.33
N ASP A 411 13.70 -20.65 13.36
CA ASP A 411 13.79 -19.53 12.42
C ASP A 411 12.84 -19.75 11.24
N PHE A 412 12.19 -18.68 10.79
CA PHE A 412 11.53 -18.63 9.49
C PHE A 412 12.46 -18.01 8.46
N LEU A 413 12.63 -18.71 7.34
CA LEU A 413 13.45 -18.30 6.22
C LEU A 413 12.60 -18.23 4.96
N ALA A 414 12.83 -17.20 4.14
CA ALA A 414 12.21 -17.09 2.83
C ALA A 414 13.19 -17.35 1.70
N TYR A 415 12.82 -18.21 0.76
CA TYR A 415 13.60 -18.52 -0.44
C TYR A 415 12.76 -18.22 -1.69
N PRO A 416 13.36 -17.72 -2.79
CA PRO A 416 12.62 -17.56 -4.03
C PRO A 416 12.21 -18.94 -4.57
N VAL A 417 11.03 -19.03 -5.18
CA VAL A 417 10.64 -20.22 -5.95
C VAL A 417 11.50 -20.25 -7.23
N PRO A 418 12.28 -21.32 -7.49
CA PRO A 418 13.11 -21.39 -8.69
C PRO A 418 12.26 -21.33 -9.96
N THR A 419 12.80 -20.75 -11.04
CA THR A 419 12.16 -20.82 -12.36
C THR A 419 12.41 -22.19 -13.00
N SER A 420 11.50 -22.68 -13.84
CA SER A 420 11.65 -23.99 -14.50
C SER A 420 12.93 -24.07 -15.36
N GLU A 421 13.27 -22.97 -16.05
CA GLU A 421 14.52 -22.86 -16.82
C GLU A 421 15.77 -22.97 -15.95
N SER A 422 15.72 -22.55 -14.69
CA SER A 422 16.88 -22.57 -13.80
C SER A 422 17.39 -23.98 -13.54
N PHE A 423 16.51 -24.99 -13.48
CA PHE A 423 16.90 -26.39 -13.32
C PHE A 423 17.18 -27.07 -14.66
N ILE A 424 16.45 -26.73 -15.74
CA ILE A 424 16.71 -27.30 -17.07
C ILE A 424 18.10 -26.90 -17.60
N ASN A 425 18.48 -25.62 -17.46
CA ASN A 425 19.80 -25.14 -17.87
C ASN A 425 20.94 -25.79 -17.05
N GLN A 426 20.68 -26.16 -15.79
CA GLN A 426 21.64 -26.92 -14.96
C GLN A 426 21.85 -28.33 -15.52
N SER A 427 20.77 -29.06 -15.86
CA SER A 427 20.88 -30.39 -16.48
C SER A 427 21.59 -30.37 -17.85
N ILE A 428 21.46 -29.30 -18.64
CA ILE A 428 22.17 -29.15 -19.93
C ILE A 428 23.67 -28.88 -19.71
N SER A 429 24.03 -28.07 -18.69
CA SER A 429 25.44 -27.80 -18.35
C SER A 429 26.19 -29.06 -17.85
N ALA A 430 25.47 -29.99 -17.21
CA ALA A 430 26.02 -31.29 -16.84
C ALA A 430 26.34 -32.16 -18.07
N ILE A 431 25.49 -32.11 -19.11
CA ILE A 431 25.69 -32.89 -20.36
C ILE A 431 26.85 -32.31 -21.20
N SER A 432 27.06 -30.99 -21.22
CA SER A 432 28.18 -30.40 -21.97
C SER A 432 29.56 -30.80 -21.44
N ASN A 433 29.66 -31.15 -20.14
CA ASN A 433 30.91 -31.62 -19.53
C ASN A 433 31.20 -33.11 -19.78
N VAL A 434 30.22 -33.89 -20.28
CA VAL A 434 30.41 -35.31 -20.64
C VAL A 434 31.10 -35.48 -21.99
N PHE A 435 31.06 -34.47 -22.87
CA PHE A 435 31.73 -34.51 -24.17
C PHE A 435 33.18 -34.00 -24.17
N SER A 436 33.69 -33.49 -23.04
CA SER A 436 35.12 -33.26 -22.84
C SER A 436 35.76 -34.52 -22.26
N SER A 437 36.56 -35.19 -23.07
CA SER A 437 37.32 -36.39 -22.71
C SER A 437 38.38 -36.08 -21.64
N GLU A 438 38.03 -36.24 -20.37
CA GLU A 438 38.96 -36.61 -19.28
C GLU A 438 38.14 -37.02 -18.06
N ALA A 439 38.33 -38.27 -17.62
CA ALA A 439 37.63 -38.87 -16.49
C ALA A 439 38.06 -38.22 -15.17
N ALA A 440 37.39 -37.13 -14.79
CA ALA A 440 37.32 -36.68 -13.42
C ALA A 440 35.91 -36.96 -12.89
N GLN A 441 35.81 -37.70 -11.78
CA GLN A 441 34.60 -37.77 -10.96
C GLN A 441 34.32 -36.35 -10.42
N ALA A 442 33.64 -35.54 -11.22
CA ALA A 442 33.10 -34.27 -10.78
C ALA A 442 31.95 -34.59 -9.82
N ASN A 443 32.21 -34.47 -8.51
CA ASN A 443 31.18 -34.39 -7.50
C ASN A 443 30.30 -33.17 -7.84
N GLU A 444 29.16 -33.40 -8.48
CA GLU A 444 28.15 -32.37 -8.76
C GLU A 444 27.65 -31.81 -7.42
N GLN A 445 28.22 -30.67 -7.01
CA GLN A 445 27.72 -29.92 -5.86
C GLN A 445 26.38 -29.27 -6.25
N PRO A 446 25.31 -29.48 -5.47
CA PRO A 446 24.01 -28.88 -5.76
C PRO A 446 24.12 -27.35 -5.75
N VAL A 447 23.38 -26.69 -6.65
CA VAL A 447 23.31 -25.23 -6.70
C VAL A 447 22.86 -24.70 -5.34
N GLN A 448 23.55 -23.68 -4.83
CA GLN A 448 23.29 -23.13 -3.51
C GLN A 448 22.37 -21.91 -3.57
N THR A 449 21.49 -21.73 -2.60
CA THR A 449 20.61 -20.55 -2.51
C THR A 449 20.44 -20.07 -1.10
N ASN A 450 20.69 -18.78 -0.91
CA ASN A 450 20.56 -18.11 0.38
C ASN A 450 19.13 -17.59 0.59
N ALA A 451 18.74 -17.52 1.86
CA ALA A 451 17.47 -16.91 2.25
C ALA A 451 17.45 -15.41 1.90
N VAL A 452 16.31 -14.94 1.37
CA VAL A 452 16.05 -13.53 1.06
C VAL A 452 15.85 -12.73 2.34
N TRP A 453 15.19 -13.33 3.33
CA TRP A 453 15.06 -12.78 4.67
C TRP A 453 14.94 -13.91 5.70
N SER A 454 15.26 -13.58 6.95
CA SER A 454 15.12 -14.47 8.10
C SER A 454 14.39 -13.76 9.25
N ARG A 455 13.58 -14.49 10.01
CA ARG A 455 12.92 -14.00 11.22
C ARG A 455 12.94 -15.08 12.29
N LYS A 456 13.47 -14.73 13.46
CA LYS A 456 13.45 -15.59 14.64
C LYS A 456 12.12 -15.46 15.37
N LEU A 457 11.54 -16.58 15.79
CA LEU A 457 10.47 -16.57 16.77
C LEU A 457 11.08 -16.34 18.16
N ASN A 458 10.65 -15.27 18.81
CA ASN A 458 10.96 -15.01 20.22
C ASN A 458 10.05 -15.82 21.14
#